data_AF-A0A2D2LXP5-F1
#
_entry.id   AF-A0A2D2LXP5-F1
#
_cell.length_a   1.000
_cell.length_b   1.000
_cell.length_c   1.000
_cell.angle_alpha   90.00
_cell.angle_beta   90.00
_cell.angle_gamma   90.00
#
_symmetry.space_group_name_H-M   'P 1'
#
loop_
_entity.id
_entity.type
_entity.pdbx_description
1 polymer ?
#
loop_
_entity_poly.entity_id
_entity_poly.type
_entity_poly.pdbx_seq_one_letter_code
_entity_poly.pdbx_strand_id
1 'polypeptide(L)'
;MVKTNEIKGTVTEQQFESAISKTKIKQKGKDIAYKVLVLGSDINEVAASNNMSYQRVKKICERVHSEVGNDKMMEFSVKLPTEIAPLVQQILTSVKTIYEQGKKEN
;
A
#
# COMPACT_ATOMS: atom_id res chain seq x y z
N MET A 1 3.52 -13.27 -4.32
CA MET A 1 4.76 -13.19 -3.51
C MET A 1 5.51 -11.95 -3.95
N VAL A 2 5.55 -10.91 -3.13
CA VAL A 2 6.28 -9.65 -3.40
C VAL A 2 7.76 -9.89 -3.14
N LYS A 3 8.62 -9.60 -4.12
CA LYS A 3 10.07 -9.84 -4.00
C LYS A 3 10.68 -8.85 -3.02
N THR A 4 11.69 -9.33 -2.31
CA THR A 4 12.39 -8.77 -1.14
C THR A 4 12.85 -7.30 -1.25
N ASN A 5 12.93 -6.74 -2.45
CA ASN A 5 13.36 -5.37 -2.75
C ASN A 5 12.23 -4.42 -3.19
N GLU A 6 10.97 -4.86 -3.26
CA GLU A 6 9.88 -4.09 -3.87
C GLU A 6 9.17 -3.11 -2.95
N ILE A 7 9.50 -3.03 -1.64
CA ILE A 7 8.79 -2.18 -0.67
C ILE A 7 9.65 -1.08 -0.03
N LYS A 8 10.93 -0.97 -0.39
CA LYS A 8 11.81 0.07 0.16
C LYS A 8 11.54 1.40 -0.52
N GLY A 9 11.35 2.47 0.26
CA GLY A 9 11.14 3.82 -0.27
C GLY A 9 9.90 3.95 -1.17
N THR A 10 8.92 3.05 -1.05
CA THR A 10 7.72 3.04 -1.90
C THR A 10 6.57 3.87 -1.37
N VAL A 11 6.72 4.45 -0.17
CA VAL A 11 5.65 5.14 0.55
C VAL A 11 6.10 6.56 0.89
N THR A 12 5.30 7.57 0.54
CA THR A 12 5.56 8.96 0.96
C THR A 12 5.24 9.15 2.45
N GLU A 13 5.79 10.20 3.08
CA GLU A 13 5.49 10.53 4.49
C GLU A 13 3.98 10.63 4.75
N GLN A 14 3.24 11.31 3.88
CA GLN A 14 1.77 11.46 3.99
C GLN A 14 1.03 10.11 3.91
N GLN A 15 1.43 9.24 2.98
CA GLN A 15 0.85 7.91 2.83
C GLN A 15 1.16 7.04 4.05
N PHE A 16 2.37 7.19 4.59
CA PHE A 16 2.80 6.49 5.78
C PHE A 16 1.99 6.93 7.00
N GLU A 17 1.79 8.23 7.20
CA GLU A 17 0.99 8.79 8.29
C GLU A 17 -0.47 8.31 8.26
N SER A 18 -1.10 8.32 7.09
CA SER A 18 -2.46 7.79 6.89
C SER A 18 -2.53 6.27 7.18
N ALA A 19 -1.52 5.51 6.76
CA ALA A 19 -1.47 4.08 7.01
C ALA A 19 -1.29 3.76 8.50
N ILE A 20 -0.34 4.41 9.18
CA ILE A 20 -0.05 4.11 10.59
C ILE A 20 -1.18 4.54 11.53
N SER A 21 -2.02 5.52 11.17
CA SER A 21 -3.19 5.90 11.97
C SER A 21 -4.28 4.82 11.96
N LYS A 22 -4.33 4.00 10.90
CA LYS A 22 -5.26 2.87 10.75
C LYS A 22 -4.73 1.59 11.40
N THR A 23 -3.42 1.50 11.63
CA THR A 23 -2.80 0.32 12.26
C THR A 23 -2.73 0.40 13.79
N LYS A 24 -2.92 -0.74 14.46
CA LYS A 24 -2.65 -0.91 15.90
C LYS A 24 -1.18 -1.25 16.22
N ILE A 25 -0.24 -0.74 15.43
CA ILE A 25 1.19 -1.01 15.61
C ILE A 25 1.76 -0.09 16.71
N LYS A 26 2.60 -0.64 17.60
CA LYS A 26 3.30 0.14 18.64
C LYS A 26 4.32 1.10 18.02
N GLN A 27 4.66 2.18 18.72
CA GLN A 27 5.57 3.23 18.20
C GLN A 27 6.88 2.68 17.63
N LYS A 28 7.57 1.79 18.35
CA LYS A 28 8.80 1.13 17.86
C LYS A 28 8.61 0.44 16.50
N GLY A 29 7.44 -0.15 16.24
CA GLY A 29 7.12 -0.76 14.95
C GLY A 29 6.84 0.27 13.86
N LYS A 30 6.25 1.42 14.21
CA LYS A 30 6.08 2.55 13.29
C LYS A 30 7.45 3.11 12.88
N ASP A 31 8.35 3.31 13.84
CA ASP A 31 9.69 3.84 13.56
C ASP A 31 10.50 2.90 12.63
N ILE A 32 10.37 1.58 12.83
CA ILE A 32 10.97 0.56 11.96
C ILE A 32 10.38 0.64 10.54
N ALA A 33 9.06 0.70 10.42
CA ALA A 33 8.39 0.79 9.13
C ALA A 33 8.75 2.09 8.39
N TYR A 34 8.89 3.20 9.11
CA TYR A 34 9.29 4.50 8.54
C TYR A 34 10.67 4.43 7.89
N LYS A 35 11.66 3.87 8.60
CA LYS A 35 13.03 3.72 8.07
C LYS A 35 13.06 2.91 6.78
N VAL A 36 12.26 1.86 6.67
CA VAL A 36 12.26 0.99 5.48
C VAL A 36 11.39 1.57 4.35
N LEU A 37 10.13 1.90 4.66
CA LEU A 37 9.12 2.25 3.65
C LEU A 37 9.24 3.68 3.15
N VAL A 38 9.71 4.61 4.00
CA VAL A 38 9.84 6.04 3.67
C VAL A 38 11.30 6.38 3.36
N LEU A 39 12.23 6.07 4.28
CA LEU A 39 13.65 6.40 4.09
C LEU A 39 14.43 5.43 3.20
N GLY A 40 13.81 4.31 2.79
CA GLY A 40 14.43 3.33 1.89
C GLY A 40 15.58 2.50 2.49
N SER A 41 15.72 2.47 3.82
CA SER A 41 16.78 1.70 4.49
C SER A 41 16.67 0.20 4.25
N ASP A 42 17.81 -0.51 4.27
CA ASP A 42 17.82 -1.96 4.10
C ASP A 42 17.18 -2.67 5.29
N ILE A 43 16.37 -3.71 5.02
CA ILE A 43 15.66 -4.46 6.05
C ILE A 43 16.64 -5.19 6.98
N ASN A 44 17.77 -5.70 6.48
CA ASN A 44 18.78 -6.36 7.30
C ASN A 44 19.48 -5.37 8.25
N GLU A 45 19.79 -4.17 7.77
CA GLU A 45 20.37 -3.10 8.59
C GLU A 45 19.40 -2.64 9.69
N VAL A 46 18.13 -2.46 9.35
CA VAL A 46 17.09 -2.10 10.31
C VAL A 46 16.84 -3.25 11.30
N ALA A 47 16.93 -4.50 10.87
CA ALA A 47 16.82 -5.67 11.74
C ALA A 47 17.98 -5.75 12.75
N ALA A 48 19.22 -5.59 12.27
CA ALA A 48 20.42 -5.59 13.10
C ALA A 48 20.38 -4.46 14.15
N SER A 49 20.08 -3.23 13.73
CA SER A 49 20.00 -2.06 14.63
C SER A 49 18.90 -2.15 15.67
N ASN A 50 17.86 -2.97 15.46
CA ASN A 50 16.75 -3.14 16.39
C ASN A 50 16.80 -4.45 17.20
N ASN A 51 17.82 -5.29 16.99
CA ASN A 51 17.94 -6.64 17.53
C ASN A 51 16.69 -7.50 17.23
N MET A 52 16.27 -7.51 15.97
CA MET A 52 15.09 -8.24 15.49
C MET A 52 15.46 -9.14 14.30
N SER A 53 14.65 -10.17 14.06
CA SER A 53 14.83 -10.98 12.84
C SER A 53 14.34 -10.22 11.61
N TYR A 54 14.97 -10.50 10.47
CA TYR A 54 14.56 -10.01 9.15
C TYR A 54 13.05 -10.18 8.91
N GLN A 55 12.54 -11.39 9.18
CA GLN A 55 11.13 -11.73 8.99
C GLN A 55 10.20 -10.87 9.84
N ARG A 56 10.64 -10.46 11.03
CA ARG A 56 9.83 -9.62 11.92
C ARG A 56 9.76 -8.19 11.41
N VAL A 57 10.87 -7.63 10.92
CA VAL A 57 10.89 -6.32 10.27
C VAL A 57 10.04 -6.34 8.99
N LYS A 58 10.20 -7.37 8.16
CA LYS A 58 9.40 -7.56 6.95
C LYS A 58 7.90 -7.56 7.24
N LYS A 59 7.43 -8.35 8.22
CA LYS A 59 6.01 -8.39 8.61
C LYS A 59 5.47 -7.04 9.10
N ILE A 60 6.29 -6.25 9.79
CA ILE A 60 5.92 -4.90 10.23
C ILE A 60 5.72 -4.01 9.01
N CYS A 61 6.65 -4.03 8.05
CA CYS A 61 6.59 -3.23 6.84
C CYS A 61 5.40 -3.64 5.95
N GLU A 62 5.17 -4.94 5.75
CA GLU A 62 4.03 -5.45 4.99
C GLU A 62 2.69 -4.99 5.57
N ARG A 63 2.56 -4.98 6.90
CA ARG A 63 1.32 -4.56 7.58
C ARG A 63 1.02 -3.07 7.41
N VAL A 64 2.05 -2.23 7.35
CA VAL A 64 1.85 -0.80 7.06
C VAL A 64 1.57 -0.60 5.58
N HIS A 65 2.32 -1.27 4.71
CA HIS A 65 2.18 -1.18 3.26
C HIS A 65 0.80 -1.69 2.76
N SER A 66 0.19 -2.68 3.42
CA SER A 66 -1.17 -3.12 3.08
C SER A 66 -2.22 -2.02 3.32
N GLU A 67 -2.02 -1.16 4.32
CA GLU A 67 -2.93 -0.04 4.58
C GLU A 67 -2.71 1.13 3.61
N VAL A 68 -1.49 1.30 3.08
CA VAL A 68 -1.21 2.28 2.00
C VAL A 68 -1.96 1.90 0.72
N GLY A 69 -2.08 0.60 0.43
CA GLY A 69 -2.84 0.08 -0.72
C GLY A 69 -4.36 0.30 -0.60
N ASN A 70 -4.89 0.32 0.62
CA ASN A 70 -6.31 0.53 0.88
C ASN A 70 -6.79 1.97 0.61
N ASP A 71 -5.91 2.98 0.62
CA ASP A 71 -6.30 4.37 0.27
C ASP A 71 -6.48 4.59 -1.24
N LYS A 72 -6.01 3.67 -2.10
CA LYS A 72 -6.15 3.79 -3.56
C LYS A 72 -7.37 3.07 -4.13
N MET A 73 -8.09 2.27 -3.33
CA MET A 73 -9.31 1.59 -3.75
C MET A 73 -10.45 1.98 -2.81
N MET A 74 -11.14 3.06 -3.17
CA MET A 74 -12.44 3.36 -2.60
C MET A 74 -13.43 2.33 -3.16
N GLU A 75 -13.77 1.31 -2.38
CA GLU A 75 -14.83 0.36 -2.74
C GLU A 75 -16.19 0.97 -2.43
N PHE A 76 -17.03 1.12 -3.46
CA PHE A 76 -18.42 1.51 -3.31
C PHE A 76 -19.33 0.41 -3.88
N SER A 77 -20.34 0.04 -3.10
CA SER A 77 -21.37 -0.91 -3.52
C SER A 77 -22.65 -0.15 -3.86
N VAL A 78 -23.13 -0.32 -5.10
CA VAL A 78 -24.35 0.33 -5.59
C VAL A 78 -25.33 -0.76 -6.01
N LYS A 79 -26.60 -0.63 -5.60
CA LYS A 79 -27.68 -1.50 -6.08
C LYS A 79 -28.14 -0.96 -7.44
N LEU A 80 -27.94 -1.76 -8.49
CA LEU A 80 -28.33 -1.42 -9.85
C LEU A 80 -29.47 -2.35 -10.32
N PRO A 81 -30.46 -1.83 -11.07
CA PRO A 81 -31.37 -2.66 -11.82
C PRO A 81 -30.60 -3.60 -12.76
N THR A 82 -31.05 -4.86 -12.86
CA THR A 82 -30.40 -5.90 -13.69
C THR A 82 -30.30 -5.51 -15.16
N GLU A 83 -31.24 -4.71 -15.65
CA GLU A 83 -31.31 -4.24 -17.04
C GLU A 83 -30.13 -3.34 -17.42
N ILE A 84 -29.59 -2.56 -16.48
CA ILE A 84 -28.52 -1.59 -16.75
C ILE A 84 -27.14 -2.07 -16.30
N ALA A 85 -27.06 -3.16 -15.53
CA ALA A 85 -25.80 -3.67 -14.99
C ALA A 85 -24.72 -3.95 -16.07
N PRO A 86 -25.04 -4.57 -17.23
CA PRO A 86 -24.05 -4.80 -18.28
C PRO A 86 -23.47 -3.50 -18.85
N LEU A 87 -24.32 -2.49 -19.04
CA LEU A 87 -23.93 -1.19 -19.58
C LEU A 87 -23.02 -0.43 -18.59
N VAL A 88 -23.38 -0.43 -17.31
CA VAL A 88 -22.56 0.19 -16.26
C VAL A 88 -21.19 -0.48 -16.17
N GLN A 89 -21.14 -1.82 -16.27
CA GLN A 89 -19.87 -2.57 -16.25
C GLN A 89 -18.97 -2.16 -17.44
N GLN A 90 -19.54 -1.97 -18.63
CA GLN A 90 -18.79 -1.50 -19.79
C GLN A 90 -18.22 -0.09 -19.57
N ILE A 91 -19.04 0.85 -19.09
CA ILE A 91 -18.60 2.23 -18.80
C ILE A 91 -17.45 2.23 -17.79
N LEU A 92 -17.58 1.50 -16.68
CA LEU A 92 -16.53 1.42 -15.65
C LEU A 92 -15.23 0.85 -16.21
N THR A 93 -15.32 -0.16 -17.09
CA THR A 93 -14.16 -0.77 -17.75
C THR A 93 -13.47 0.22 -18.69
N SER A 94 -14.24 0.97 -19.49
CA SER A 94 -13.70 2.01 -20.38
C SER A 94 -13.01 3.13 -19.61
N VAL A 95 -13.65 3.65 -18.55
CA VAL A 95 -13.06 4.70 -17.69
C VAL A 95 -11.75 4.24 -17.06
N LYS A 96 -11.72 3.01 -16.53
CA LYS A 96 -10.49 2.40 -15.98
C LYS A 96 -9.38 2.33 -17.03
N THR A 97 -9.71 1.89 -18.24
CA THR A 97 -8.74 1.73 -19.32
C THR A 97 -8.11 3.07 -19.74
N ILE A 98 -8.93 4.11 -19.89
CA ILE A 98 -8.48 5.47 -20.23
C ILE A 98 -7.55 6.01 -19.13
N TYR A 99 -7.94 5.86 -17.87
CA TYR A 99 -7.12 6.30 -16.74
C TYR A 99 -5.75 5.58 -16.70
N GLU A 100 -5.74 4.26 -16.90
CA GLU A 100 -4.50 3.48 -16.94
C GLU A 100 -3.60 3.84 -18.11
N GLN A 101 -4.17 4.22 -19.25
CA GLN A 101 -3.42 4.71 -20.42
C GLN A 101 -2.80 6.09 -20.13
N GLY A 102 -3.59 7.06 -19.66
CA GLY A 102 -3.09 8.41 -19.36
C GLY A 102 -2.05 8.45 -18.23
N LYS A 103 -2.05 7.47 -17.34
CA LYS A 103 -1.03 7.31 -16.31
C LYS A 103 0.30 6.75 -16.84
N LYS A 104 0.29 6.00 -17.96
CA LYS A 104 1.53 5.44 -18.56
C LYS A 104 2.27 6.45 -19.44
N GLU A 105 1.59 7.51 -19.86
CA GLU A 105 2.14 8.57 -20.73
C GLU A 105 2.73 9.76 -19.96
N ASN A 106 2.66 9.76 -18.62
CA ASN A 106 3.31 10.73 -17.71
C ASN A 106 4.32 10.04 -16.80
#